data_AF-A0A8J9SCJ8-F1
#
_entry.id   AF-A0A8J9SCJ8-F1
#
_cell.length_a   1.000
_cell.length_b   1.000
_cell.length_c   1.000
_cell.angle_alpha   90.00
_cell.angle_beta   90.00
_cell.angle_gamma   90.00
#
_symmetry.space_group_name_H-M   'P 1'
#
loop_
_entity.id
_entity.type
_entity.pdbx_description
1 polymer ?
#
loop_
_entity_poly.entity_id
_entity_poly.type
_entity_poly.pdbx_seq_one_letter_code
_entity_poly.pdbx_strand_id
1 'polypeptide(L)'
;MIETKKIAQRKRLAAGESQRMGGRSDGIPDDSLETGLSSLGRHSAEATRESLWKKSVRTLVVYVVSLLTLLVLDIIWMKGIAPVLGVDYFAIVERVQGGEAAGRPIGLIAYLIMGYAATFLAYTWAESMRLGFAIYGIFDFTSTYMYDGWTIKVAVLDTLWGTILFALTGLVLQLLRPRLHRIL
;
A
#
# COMPACT_ATOMS: atom_id res chain seq x y z
N MET A 1 13.30 25.31 -23.47
CA MET A 1 14.06 26.56 -23.74
C MET A 1 14.05 27.58 -22.59
N ILE A 2 13.11 27.50 -21.64
CA ILE A 2 13.00 28.45 -20.49
C ILE A 2 13.95 28.07 -19.33
N GLU A 3 14.13 26.77 -19.06
CA GLU A 3 15.03 26.22 -18.03
C GLU A 3 16.50 26.65 -18.21
N THR A 4 17.01 26.61 -19.45
CA THR A 4 18.42 26.90 -19.74
C THR A 4 18.80 28.35 -19.46
N LYS A 5 17.86 29.28 -19.59
CA LYS A 5 18.08 30.71 -19.27
C LYS A 5 18.16 30.96 -17.76
N LYS A 6 17.38 30.23 -16.95
CA LYS A 6 17.44 30.32 -15.47
C LYS A 6 18.78 29.84 -14.92
N ILE A 7 19.36 28.78 -15.48
CA ILE A 7 20.65 28.24 -15.03
C ILE A 7 21.80 29.20 -15.36
N ALA A 8 21.78 29.84 -16.53
CA ALA A 8 22.79 30.82 -16.92
C ALA A 8 22.75 32.10 -16.05
N GLN A 9 21.55 32.55 -15.67
CA GLN A 9 21.39 33.74 -14.84
C GLN A 9 21.87 33.50 -13.39
N ARG A 10 21.64 32.29 -12.85
CA ARG A 10 22.16 31.91 -11.52
C ARG A 10 23.69 31.83 -11.48
N LYS A 11 24.34 31.34 -12.54
CA LYS A 11 25.81 31.33 -12.63
C LYS A 11 26.43 32.73 -12.70
N ARG A 12 25.75 33.70 -13.31
CA ARG A 12 26.21 35.10 -13.36
C ARG A 12 26.11 35.82 -12.00
N LEU A 13 25.07 35.53 -11.22
CA LEU A 13 24.91 36.08 -9.87
C LEU A 13 26.00 35.55 -8.91
N ALA A 14 26.27 34.25 -8.94
CA ALA A 14 27.31 33.64 -8.10
C ALA A 14 28.73 34.14 -8.43
N ALA A 15 29.00 34.44 -9.72
CA ALA A 15 30.31 34.98 -10.13
C ALA A 15 30.51 36.45 -9.71
N GLY A 16 29.43 37.24 -9.61
CA GLY A 16 29.49 38.64 -9.19
C GLY A 16 29.70 38.84 -7.68
N GLU A 17 29.20 37.92 -6.85
CA GLU A 17 29.39 37.99 -5.39
C GLU A 17 30.81 37.60 -4.95
N SER A 18 31.47 36.70 -5.68
CA SER A 18 32.85 36.27 -5.38
C SER A 18 33.89 37.39 -5.52
N GLN A 19 33.64 38.40 -6.37
CA GLN A 19 34.55 39.54 -6.55
C GLN A 19 34.40 40.66 -5.52
N ARG A 20 33.35 40.69 -4.69
CA ARG A 20 33.14 41.74 -3.68
C ARG A 20 33.70 41.41 -2.29
N MET A 21 34.22 40.21 -2.08
CA MET A 21 34.69 39.72 -0.76
C MET A 21 36.23 39.72 -0.64
N GLY A 22 36.92 40.62 -1.35
CA GLY A 22 38.36 40.85 -1.19
C GLY A 22 38.64 42.03 -0.27
N GLY A 23 38.55 41.85 1.05
CA GLY A 23 38.94 42.92 1.97
C GLY A 23 38.41 42.83 3.41
N ARG A 24 38.81 41.80 4.16
CA ARG A 24 39.10 41.86 5.61
C ARG A 24 39.46 40.46 6.12
N SER A 25 40.74 40.28 6.41
CA SER A 25 41.29 39.09 7.09
C SER A 25 41.30 39.37 8.59
N ASP A 26 40.11 39.52 9.18
CA ASP A 26 39.95 39.44 10.63
C ASP A 26 39.66 37.96 10.92
N GLY A 27 40.64 37.28 11.52
CA GLY A 27 40.64 35.84 11.74
C GLY A 27 39.46 35.39 12.60
N ILE A 28 38.38 34.96 11.93
CA ILE A 28 37.37 34.11 12.54
C ILE A 28 38.02 32.73 12.70
N PRO A 29 38.10 32.16 13.92
CA PRO A 29 38.67 30.83 14.11
C PRO A 29 37.87 29.80 13.28
N ASP A 30 38.61 29.08 12.44
CA ASP A 30 38.13 28.12 11.43
C ASP A 30 37.17 27.07 12.04
N ASP A 31 37.40 26.70 13.30
CA ASP A 31 36.60 25.73 14.06
C ASP A 31 35.12 26.12 14.22
N SER A 32 34.79 27.42 14.17
CA SER A 32 33.42 27.92 14.34
C SER A 32 32.50 27.66 13.13
N LEU A 33 33.08 27.56 11.93
CA LEU A 33 32.34 27.27 10.71
C LEU A 33 32.06 25.76 10.57
N GLU A 34 33.00 24.90 10.94
CA GLU A 34 32.81 23.44 10.93
C GLU A 34 31.77 22.97 11.96
N THR A 35 31.75 23.57 13.15
CA THR A 35 30.70 23.30 14.16
C THR A 35 29.32 23.75 13.68
N GLY A 36 29.23 24.90 13.01
CA GLY A 36 27.99 25.39 12.41
C GLY A 36 27.45 24.47 11.31
N LEU A 37 28.29 24.08 10.34
CA LEU A 37 27.89 23.22 9.22
C LEU A 37 27.52 21.80 9.67
N SER A 38 28.24 21.24 10.64
CA SER A 38 27.93 19.92 11.18
C SER A 38 26.64 19.91 12.01
N SER A 39 26.30 21.02 12.70
CA SER A 39 25.02 21.15 13.41
C SER A 39 23.82 21.26 12.46
N LEU A 40 23.97 22.02 11.37
CA LEU A 40 22.93 22.16 10.33
C LEU A 40 22.68 20.84 9.58
N GLY A 41 23.75 20.08 9.30
CA GLY A 41 23.64 18.75 8.69
C GLY A 41 22.88 17.75 9.55
N ARG A 42 23.10 17.76 10.87
CA ARG A 42 22.39 16.87 11.81
C ARG A 42 20.90 17.21 11.92
N HIS A 43 20.55 18.49 12.06
CA HIS A 43 19.15 18.91 12.14
C HIS A 43 18.35 18.61 10.85
N SER A 44 18.98 18.77 9.68
CA SER A 44 18.36 18.43 8.40
C SER A 44 18.13 16.92 8.24
N ALA A 45 19.10 16.10 8.65
CA ALA A 45 19.01 14.65 8.60
C ALA A 45 17.95 14.10 9.58
N GLU A 46 17.88 14.66 10.80
CA GLU A 46 16.90 14.27 11.82
C GLU A 46 15.46 14.62 11.41
N ALA A 47 15.22 15.84 10.89
CA ALA A 47 13.90 16.23 10.40
C ALA A 47 13.43 15.35 9.22
N THR A 48 14.35 15.00 8.32
CA THR A 48 14.06 14.10 7.19
C THR A 48 13.73 12.69 7.70
N ARG A 49 14.51 12.17 8.65
CA ARG A 49 14.29 10.84 9.26
C ARG A 49 12.96 10.77 10.00
N GLU A 50 12.59 11.79 10.76
CA GLU A 50 11.31 11.84 11.49
C GLU A 50 10.12 11.80 10.52
N SER A 51 10.21 12.55 9.41
CA SER A 51 9.20 12.56 8.35
C SER A 51 9.05 11.19 7.67
N LEU A 52 10.17 10.51 7.38
CA LEU A 52 10.15 9.19 6.76
C LEU A 52 9.60 8.12 7.71
N TRP A 53 10.02 8.13 8.97
CA TRP A 53 9.52 7.20 9.97
C TRP A 53 8.00 7.28 10.11
N LYS A 54 7.46 8.49 10.29
CA LYS A 54 6.02 8.71 10.39
C LYS A 54 5.27 8.19 9.16
N LYS A 55 5.78 8.43 7.95
CA LYS A 55 5.20 7.88 6.71
C LYS A 55 5.21 6.35 6.70
N SER A 56 6.33 5.72 7.06
CA SER A 56 6.46 4.27 7.10
C SER A 56 5.50 3.63 8.10
N VAL A 57 5.39 4.19 9.30
CA VAL A 57 4.45 3.70 10.32
C VAL A 57 3.00 3.83 9.84
N ARG A 58 2.62 4.98 9.25
CA ARG A 58 1.27 5.15 8.69
C ARG A 58 0.96 4.09 7.63
N THR A 59 1.89 3.86 6.70
CA THR A 59 1.74 2.85 5.65
C THR A 59 1.61 1.44 6.23
N LEU A 60 2.43 1.09 7.23
CA LEU A 60 2.36 -0.20 7.91
C LEU A 60 1.00 -0.39 8.60
N VAL A 61 0.48 0.65 9.28
CA VAL A 61 -0.84 0.59 9.92
C VAL A 61 -1.93 0.37 8.88
N VAL A 62 -1.92 1.11 7.76
CA VAL A 62 -2.89 0.92 6.67
C VAL A 62 -2.82 -0.51 6.11
N TYR A 63 -1.62 -1.05 5.92
CA TYR A 63 -1.41 -2.41 5.45
C TYR A 63 -1.94 -3.46 6.44
N VAL A 64 -1.66 -3.33 7.74
CA VAL A 64 -2.18 -4.24 8.76
C VAL A 64 -3.71 -4.15 8.85
N VAL A 65 -4.29 -2.94 8.80
CA VAL A 65 -5.75 -2.78 8.80
C VAL A 65 -6.37 -3.40 7.56
N SER A 66 -5.74 -3.32 6.39
CA SER A 66 -6.28 -3.97 5.18
C SER A 66 -6.32 -5.49 5.35
N LEU A 67 -5.25 -6.12 5.84
CA LEU A 67 -5.21 -7.55 6.13
C LEU A 67 -6.30 -7.99 7.10
N LEU A 68 -6.45 -7.26 8.20
CA LEU A 68 -7.47 -7.56 9.21
C LEU A 68 -8.89 -7.39 8.65
N THR A 69 -9.12 -6.35 7.84
CA THR A 69 -10.43 -6.10 7.21
C THR A 69 -10.78 -7.22 6.25
N LEU A 70 -9.85 -7.60 5.36
CA LEU A 70 -10.02 -8.70 4.42
C LEU A 70 -10.37 -10.00 5.16
N LEU A 71 -9.59 -10.35 6.19
CA LEU A 71 -9.79 -11.57 6.98
C LEU A 71 -11.16 -11.59 7.69
N VAL A 72 -11.56 -10.49 8.32
CA VAL A 72 -12.84 -10.39 9.02
C VAL A 72 -14.01 -10.52 8.04
N LEU A 73 -13.93 -9.85 6.89
CA LEU A 73 -14.97 -9.96 5.86
C LEU A 73 -15.05 -11.38 5.30
N ASP A 74 -13.92 -12.04 5.06
CA ASP A 74 -13.92 -13.43 4.59
C ASP A 74 -14.53 -14.39 5.61
N ILE A 75 -14.29 -14.19 6.91
CA ILE A 75 -14.95 -14.97 7.96
C ILE A 75 -16.47 -14.80 7.89
N ILE A 76 -16.96 -13.58 7.63
CA ILE A 76 -18.40 -13.29 7.48
C ILE A 76 -18.97 -14.02 6.25
N TRP A 77 -18.24 -14.06 5.14
CA TRP A 77 -18.62 -14.80 3.95
C TRP A 77 -18.73 -16.29 4.23
N MET A 78 -17.63 -16.89 4.71
CA MET A 78 -17.49 -18.34 4.87
C MET A 78 -18.45 -18.90 5.93
N LYS A 79 -18.66 -18.19 7.03
CA LYS A 79 -19.51 -18.67 8.15
C LYS A 79 -20.94 -18.15 8.12
N GLY A 80 -21.22 -17.11 7.32
CA GLY A 80 -22.51 -16.43 7.31
C GLY A 80 -23.19 -16.51 5.96
N ILE A 81 -22.68 -15.76 4.98
CA ILE A 81 -23.40 -15.50 3.74
C ILE A 81 -23.38 -16.72 2.80
N ALA A 82 -22.22 -17.35 2.59
CA ALA A 82 -22.09 -18.46 1.66
C ALA A 82 -22.97 -19.68 2.01
N PRO A 83 -23.03 -20.15 3.28
CA PRO A 83 -23.94 -21.24 3.66
C PRO A 83 -25.41 -20.91 3.41
N VAL A 84 -25.83 -19.66 3.67
CA VAL A 84 -27.21 -19.19 3.43
C VAL A 84 -27.54 -19.20 1.93
N LEU A 85 -26.56 -18.98 1.06
CA LEU A 85 -26.70 -19.09 -0.39
C LEU A 85 -26.56 -20.54 -0.91
N GLY A 86 -26.43 -21.51 -0.01
CA GLY A 86 -26.28 -22.92 -0.34
C GLY A 86 -24.94 -23.23 -1.01
N VAL A 87 -23.87 -22.58 -0.55
CA VAL A 87 -22.48 -22.87 -0.96
C VAL A 87 -21.72 -23.41 0.24
N ASP A 88 -21.19 -24.62 0.10
CA ASP A 88 -20.31 -25.25 1.07
C ASP A 88 -18.92 -25.41 0.46
N TYR A 89 -18.03 -24.47 0.79
CA TYR A 89 -16.66 -24.46 0.29
C TYR A 89 -15.84 -25.67 0.74
N PHE A 90 -16.10 -26.23 1.92
CA PHE A 90 -15.37 -27.41 2.36
C PHE A 90 -15.73 -28.60 1.48
N ALA A 91 -17.01 -28.84 1.23
CA ALA A 91 -17.46 -29.90 0.33
C ALA A 91 -16.98 -29.69 -1.12
N ILE A 92 -16.89 -28.44 -1.60
CA ILE A 92 -16.34 -28.12 -2.92
C ILE A 92 -14.85 -28.46 -2.98
N VAL A 93 -14.07 -28.01 -1.98
CA VAL A 93 -12.63 -28.28 -1.91
C VAL A 93 -12.36 -29.77 -1.81
N GLU A 94 -13.12 -30.51 -1.00
CA GLU A 94 -13.00 -31.97 -0.88
C GLU A 94 -13.24 -32.67 -2.20
N ARG A 95 -14.26 -32.24 -2.95
CA ARG A 95 -14.57 -32.78 -4.28
C ARG A 95 -13.44 -32.51 -5.28
N VAL A 96 -12.85 -31.31 -5.25
CA VAL A 96 -11.75 -30.93 -6.14
C VAL A 96 -10.45 -31.66 -5.76
N GLN A 97 -10.19 -31.86 -4.46
CA GLN A 97 -8.98 -32.51 -3.96
C GLN A 97 -9.07 -34.04 -3.94
N GLY A 98 -10.28 -34.61 -3.94
CA GLY A 98 -10.51 -36.05 -3.79
C GLY A 98 -10.25 -36.57 -2.38
N GLY A 99 -10.26 -35.70 -1.36
CA GLY A 99 -9.93 -36.03 0.03
C GLY A 99 -10.29 -34.89 0.98
N GLU A 100 -9.97 -35.02 2.27
CA GLU A 100 -10.30 -34.02 3.29
C GLU A 100 -9.76 -32.63 2.94
N ALA A 101 -10.58 -31.59 3.17
CA ALA A 101 -10.20 -30.20 2.94
C ALA A 101 -9.16 -29.73 3.97
N ALA A 102 -7.89 -30.08 3.74
CA ALA A 102 -6.77 -29.64 4.56
C ALA A 102 -6.15 -28.37 3.95
N GLY A 103 -6.36 -27.24 4.63
CA GLY A 103 -5.72 -25.97 4.28
C GLY A 103 -4.19 -26.09 4.35
N ARG A 104 -3.48 -25.65 3.30
CA ARG A 104 -2.02 -25.58 3.30
C ARG A 104 -1.56 -24.20 3.77
N PRO A 105 -0.53 -24.07 4.63
CA PRO A 105 -0.07 -22.78 5.14
C PRO A 105 0.34 -21.77 4.06
N ILE A 106 0.74 -22.26 2.87
CA ILE A 106 1.07 -21.41 1.72
C ILE A 106 -0.10 -20.50 1.29
N GLY A 107 -1.35 -20.88 1.58
CA GLY A 107 -2.52 -20.04 1.34
C GLY A 107 -2.50 -18.70 2.07
N LEU A 108 -1.75 -18.58 3.18
CA LEU A 108 -1.58 -17.31 3.89
C LEU A 108 -0.87 -16.24 3.05
N ILE A 109 -0.06 -16.65 2.07
CA ILE A 109 0.59 -15.74 1.13
C ILE A 109 -0.46 -14.99 0.29
N ALA A 110 -1.59 -15.63 -0.03
CA ALA A 110 -2.67 -14.97 -0.77
C ALA A 110 -3.20 -13.75 -0.01
N TYR A 111 -3.38 -13.83 1.31
CA TYR A 111 -3.79 -12.68 2.12
C TYR A 111 -2.75 -11.56 2.13
N LEU A 112 -1.45 -11.89 2.22
CA LEU A 112 -0.39 -10.88 2.15
C LEU A 112 -0.40 -10.15 0.80
N ILE A 113 -0.57 -10.89 -0.30
CA ILE A 113 -0.67 -10.32 -1.65
C ILE A 113 -1.93 -9.45 -1.79
N MET A 114 -3.08 -9.92 -1.29
CA MET A 114 -4.33 -9.15 -1.35
C MET A 114 -4.26 -7.88 -0.50
N GLY A 115 -3.68 -7.93 0.70
CA GLY A 115 -3.44 -6.75 1.53
C GLY A 115 -2.51 -5.76 0.83
N TYR A 116 -1.49 -6.24 0.12
CA TYR A 116 -0.60 -5.40 -0.68
C TYR A 116 -1.39 -4.73 -1.82
N ALA A 117 -2.16 -5.51 -2.57
CA ALA A 117 -2.99 -5.03 -3.66
C ALA A 117 -3.98 -3.95 -3.19
N ALA A 118 -4.71 -4.20 -2.09
CA ALA A 118 -5.65 -3.26 -1.51
C ALA A 118 -4.98 -1.97 -0.98
N THR A 119 -3.72 -2.06 -0.52
CA THR A 119 -3.01 -0.93 0.09
C THR A 119 -2.31 -0.05 -0.96
N PHE A 120 -1.73 -0.65 -2.00
CA PHE A 120 -0.79 0.01 -2.89
C PHE A 120 -1.27 0.13 -4.35
N LEU A 121 -2.22 -0.73 -4.78
CA LEU A 121 -2.69 -0.74 -6.17
C LEU A 121 -4.04 -0.03 -6.36
N ALA A 122 -4.72 0.35 -5.28
CA ALA A 122 -5.98 1.08 -5.30
C ALA A 122 -6.01 2.17 -4.21
N TYR A 123 -6.48 3.37 -4.56
CA TYR A 123 -6.55 4.53 -3.66
C TYR A 123 -7.98 4.93 -3.31
N THR A 124 -8.94 4.56 -4.17
CA THR A 124 -10.37 4.78 -3.96
C THR A 124 -11.11 3.45 -3.82
N TRP A 125 -12.26 3.46 -3.12
CA TRP A 125 -13.10 2.27 -2.98
C TRP A 125 -13.53 1.69 -4.34
N ALA A 126 -13.76 2.54 -5.35
CA ALA A 126 -14.15 2.12 -6.69
C ALA A 126 -13.00 1.49 -7.50
N GLU A 127 -11.75 1.92 -7.27
CA GLU A 127 -10.57 1.22 -7.78
C GLU A 127 -10.41 -0.14 -7.08
N SER A 128 -10.57 -0.18 -5.75
CA SER A 128 -10.49 -1.44 -5.01
C SER A 128 -11.57 -2.42 -5.48
N MET A 129 -12.81 -1.97 -5.67
CA MET A 129 -13.90 -2.78 -6.22
C MET A 129 -13.52 -3.45 -7.56
N ARG A 130 -12.98 -2.67 -8.50
CA ARG A 130 -12.54 -3.19 -9.81
C ARG A 130 -11.37 -4.16 -9.69
N LEU A 131 -10.45 -3.88 -8.76
CA LEU A 131 -9.33 -4.77 -8.46
C LEU A 131 -9.80 -6.11 -7.88
N GLY A 132 -10.76 -6.09 -6.95
CA GLY A 132 -11.37 -7.29 -6.38
C GLY A 132 -12.08 -8.12 -7.44
N PHE A 133 -12.88 -7.48 -8.29
CA PHE A 133 -13.52 -8.14 -9.44
C PHE A 133 -12.50 -8.85 -10.33
N ALA A 134 -11.38 -8.18 -10.64
CA ALA A 134 -10.35 -8.76 -11.49
C ALA A 134 -9.64 -9.94 -10.80
N ILE A 135 -9.23 -9.81 -9.54
CA ILE A 135 -8.49 -10.86 -8.80
C ILE A 135 -9.35 -12.10 -8.65
N TYR A 136 -10.56 -11.95 -8.09
CA TYR A 136 -11.46 -13.08 -7.86
C TYR A 136 -12.00 -13.63 -9.17
N GLY A 137 -12.43 -12.78 -10.10
CA GLY A 137 -12.88 -13.23 -11.42
C GLY A 137 -11.83 -14.06 -12.16
N ILE A 138 -10.58 -13.61 -12.22
CA ILE A 138 -9.50 -14.40 -12.83
C ILE A 138 -9.34 -15.74 -12.11
N PHE A 139 -9.25 -15.74 -10.78
CA PHE A 139 -9.07 -16.97 -10.01
C PHE A 139 -10.24 -17.96 -10.20
N ASP A 140 -11.47 -17.50 -10.01
CA ASP A 140 -12.67 -18.31 -10.00
C ASP A 140 -13.06 -18.87 -11.38
N PHE A 141 -12.99 -18.04 -12.42
CA PHE A 141 -13.30 -18.52 -13.76
C PHE A 141 -12.18 -19.42 -14.31
N THR A 142 -10.92 -19.20 -13.92
CA THR A 142 -9.84 -20.14 -14.23
C THR A 142 -10.02 -21.46 -13.48
N SER A 143 -10.39 -21.42 -12.20
CA SER A 143 -10.69 -22.63 -11.40
C SER A 143 -11.87 -23.41 -11.97
N THR A 144 -12.93 -22.73 -12.41
CA THR A 144 -14.08 -23.36 -13.08
C THR A 144 -13.68 -24.05 -14.37
N TYR A 145 -12.74 -23.48 -15.12
CA TYR A 145 -12.21 -24.09 -16.33
C TYR A 145 -11.32 -25.31 -16.03
N MET A 146 -10.55 -25.28 -14.94
CA MET A 146 -9.60 -26.34 -14.59
C MET A 146 -10.20 -27.51 -13.82
N TYR A 147 -11.24 -27.28 -13.01
CA TYR A 147 -11.72 -28.23 -12.02
C TYR A 147 -13.23 -28.50 -12.16
N ASP A 148 -13.61 -29.75 -12.43
CA ASP A 148 -15.03 -30.17 -12.55
C ASP A 148 -15.83 -29.94 -11.25
N GLY A 149 -15.16 -29.96 -10.09
CA GLY A 149 -15.79 -29.71 -8.80
C GLY A 149 -16.12 -28.23 -8.53
N TRP A 150 -15.52 -27.29 -9.29
CA TRP A 150 -15.68 -25.86 -9.10
C TRP A 150 -16.78 -25.32 -10.02
N THR A 151 -18.01 -25.25 -9.51
CA THR A 151 -19.16 -24.89 -10.35
C THR A 151 -19.19 -23.40 -10.73
N ILE A 152 -19.84 -23.08 -11.85
CA ILE A 152 -20.05 -21.68 -12.29
C ILE A 152 -20.79 -20.83 -11.24
N LYS A 153 -21.71 -21.45 -10.46
CA LYS A 153 -22.41 -20.77 -9.37
C LYS A 153 -21.42 -20.24 -8.33
N VAL A 154 -20.44 -21.07 -7.94
CA VAL A 154 -19.40 -20.72 -6.96
C VAL A 154 -18.57 -19.57 -7.51
N ALA A 155 -18.09 -19.70 -8.75
CA ALA A 155 -17.27 -18.68 -9.37
C ALA A 155 -17.94 -17.30 -9.46
N VAL A 156 -19.22 -17.25 -9.83
CA VAL A 156 -19.97 -15.99 -9.89
C VAL A 156 -20.16 -15.40 -8.50
N LEU A 157 -20.54 -16.22 -7.51
CA LEU A 157 -20.75 -15.75 -6.14
C LEU A 157 -19.47 -15.24 -5.49
N ASP A 158 -18.35 -15.95 -5.64
CA ASP A 158 -17.05 -15.50 -5.12
C ASP A 158 -16.52 -14.28 -5.85
N THR A 159 -16.72 -14.17 -7.16
CA THR A 159 -16.35 -12.95 -7.90
C THR A 159 -17.11 -11.73 -7.38
N LEU A 160 -18.42 -11.87 -7.18
CA LEU A 160 -19.26 -10.80 -6.63
C LEU A 160 -18.86 -10.46 -5.19
N TRP A 161 -18.61 -11.48 -4.37
CA TRP A 161 -18.16 -11.27 -3.00
C TRP A 161 -16.79 -10.59 -2.95
N GLY A 162 -15.80 -11.06 -3.71
CA GLY A 162 -14.47 -10.45 -3.81
C GLY A 162 -14.52 -8.99 -4.26
N THR A 163 -15.44 -8.66 -5.17
CA THR A 163 -15.74 -7.28 -5.60
C THR A 163 -16.21 -6.42 -4.43
N ILE A 164 -17.18 -6.91 -3.65
CA ILE A 164 -17.72 -6.22 -2.47
C ILE A 164 -16.66 -6.13 -1.36
N LEU A 165 -15.94 -7.21 -1.09
CA LEU A 165 -14.91 -7.33 -0.06
C LEU A 165 -13.78 -6.31 -0.28
N PHE A 166 -13.30 -6.17 -1.52
CA PHE A 166 -12.32 -5.13 -1.84
C PHE A 166 -12.93 -3.72 -1.81
N ALA A 167 -14.17 -3.53 -2.24
CA ALA A 167 -14.84 -2.22 -2.16
C ALA A 167 -14.94 -1.73 -0.70
N LEU A 168 -15.40 -2.61 0.20
CA LEU A 168 -15.52 -2.33 1.63
C LEU A 168 -14.15 -2.09 2.28
N THR A 169 -13.16 -2.91 1.94
CA THR A 169 -11.78 -2.71 2.40
C THR A 169 -11.26 -1.35 1.95
N GLY A 170 -11.42 -1.00 0.67
CA GLY A 170 -11.04 0.30 0.12
C GLY A 170 -11.74 1.47 0.83
N LEU A 171 -13.02 1.33 1.17
CA LEU A 171 -13.77 2.33 1.93
C LEU A 171 -13.20 2.52 3.34
N VAL A 172 -12.89 1.42 4.05
CA VAL A 172 -12.22 1.48 5.36
C VAL A 172 -10.88 2.21 5.26
N LEU A 173 -10.04 1.86 4.28
CA LEU A 173 -8.74 2.50 4.11
C LEU A 173 -8.87 3.98 3.74
N GLN A 174 -9.83 4.34 2.89
CA GLN A 174 -10.07 5.72 2.50
C GLN A 174 -10.52 6.59 3.69
N LEU A 175 -11.30 6.02 4.61
CA LEU A 175 -11.65 6.68 5.87
C LEU A 175 -10.48 6.75 6.86
N LEU A 176 -9.60 5.75 6.87
CA LEU A 176 -8.48 5.67 7.80
C LEU A 176 -7.33 6.63 7.45
N ARG A 177 -6.94 6.71 6.17
CA ARG A 177 -5.75 7.47 5.72
C ARG A 177 -5.74 8.94 6.20
N PRO A 178 -6.81 9.74 6.05
CA PRO A 178 -6.82 11.13 6.52
C PRO A 178 -6.75 11.27 8.05
N ARG A 179 -7.24 10.27 8.80
CA ARG A 179 -7.18 10.26 10.27
C ARG A 179 -5.75 10.01 10.75
N LEU A 180 -5.04 9.08 10.13
CA LEU A 180 -3.64 8.80 10.44
C LEU A 180 -2.73 10.00 10.17
N HIS A 181 -2.98 10.75 9.10
CA HIS A 181 -2.25 11.98 8.79
C HIS A 181 -2.38 13.08 9.85
N ARG A 182 -3.42 13.05 10.69
CA ARG A 182 -3.60 14.02 11.77
C ARG A 182 -2.93 13.61 13.07
N ILE A 183 -2.67 12.31 13.27
CA ILE A 183 -2.19 11.75 14.54
C ILE A 183 -0.67 11.51 14.50
N LEU A 184 -0.18 10.98 13.39
CA LEU A 184 1.23 10.62 13.16
C LEU A 184 1.82 11.54 12.11
#